data_AF-A0A4Q2QQY3-F1
#
_entry.id   AF-A0A4Q2QQY3-F1
#
_cell.length_a   1.000
_cell.length_b   1.000
_cell.length_c   1.000
_cell.angle_alpha   90.00
_cell.angle_beta   90.00
_cell.angle_gamma   90.00
#
_symmetry.space_group_name_H-M   'P 1'
#
loop_
_entity.id
_entity.type
_entity.pdbx_description
1 polymer ?
#
loop_
_entity_poly.entity_id
_entity_poly.type
_entity_poly.pdbx_seq_one_letter_code
_entity_poly.pdbx_strand_id
1 'polypeptide(L)'
;MARSHFSSQALVLIVISIAINMIGGQLASMVKLPIFLDSIGTLISAVLLGPVIGMLTGLLTNLLWGLLTDPIAAAFAPVAMVIGLVAGWLARAGWFRTLPKVVVSGVIITLAVTVVAVPLRTAQFGGVTGSGADLFVAWMHSMG
;
A
#
# COMPACT_ATOMS: atom_id res chain seq x y z
N MET A 1 -15.76 -8.25 -30.88
CA MET A 1 -16.23 -8.89 -29.64
C MET A 1 -15.60 -8.15 -28.47
N ALA A 2 -16.33 -7.19 -27.89
CA ALA A 2 -15.83 -6.31 -26.83
C ALA A 2 -15.57 -7.12 -25.56
N ARG A 3 -14.30 -7.31 -25.19
CA ARG A 3 -13.92 -7.99 -23.95
C ARG A 3 -14.22 -7.02 -22.80
N SER A 4 -15.18 -7.39 -21.94
CA SER A 4 -15.53 -6.64 -20.74
C SER A 4 -14.27 -6.41 -19.89
N HIS A 5 -14.03 -5.15 -19.53
CA HIS A 5 -12.83 -4.71 -18.81
C HIS A 5 -12.72 -5.26 -17.37
N PHE A 6 -13.68 -6.06 -16.91
CA PHE A 6 -13.66 -6.77 -15.62
C PHE A 6 -14.18 -8.21 -15.82
N SER A 7 -13.27 -9.16 -15.95
CA SER A 7 -13.60 -10.60 -15.85
C SER A 7 -13.94 -10.93 -14.39
N SER A 8 -14.83 -11.90 -14.14
CA SER A 8 -15.15 -12.40 -12.79
C SER A 8 -13.89 -12.74 -11.99
N GLN A 9 -12.85 -13.23 -12.68
CA GLN A 9 -11.55 -13.53 -12.08
C GLN A 9 -10.82 -12.29 -11.55
N ALA A 10 -10.92 -11.15 -12.25
CA ALA A 10 -10.31 -9.90 -11.82
C ALA A 10 -11.00 -9.34 -10.56
N LEU A 11 -12.33 -9.44 -10.50
CA LEU A 11 -13.10 -9.05 -9.31
C LEU A 11 -12.73 -9.91 -8.09
N VAL A 12 -12.66 -11.23 -8.27
CA VAL A 12 -12.24 -12.15 -7.19
C VAL A 12 -10.84 -11.80 -6.71
N LEU A 13 -9.92 -11.48 -7.62
CA LEU A 13 -8.55 -11.12 -7.25
C LEU A 13 -8.47 -9.80 -6.47
N ILE A 14 -9.29 -8.80 -6.82
CA ILE A 14 -9.40 -7.55 -6.04
C ILE A 14 -9.90 -7.85 -4.63
N VAL A 15 -10.97 -8.64 -4.49
CA VAL A 15 -11.54 -8.99 -3.18
C VAL A 15 -10.52 -9.74 -2.32
N ILE A 16 -9.82 -10.73 -2.89
CA ILE A 16 -8.74 -11.46 -2.19
C ILE A 16 -7.61 -10.51 -1.80
N SER A 17 -7.21 -9.59 -2.68
CA SER A 17 -6.17 -8.62 -2.40
C SER A 17 -6.53 -7.70 -1.23
N ILE A 18 -7.79 -7.23 -1.19
CA ILE A 18 -8.30 -6.44 -0.06
C ILE A 18 -8.27 -7.26 1.24
N ALA A 19 -8.71 -8.52 1.20
CA ALA A 19 -8.69 -9.40 2.37
C ALA A 19 -7.26 -9.63 2.89
N ILE A 20 -6.30 -9.90 2.00
CA ILE A 20 -4.88 -10.03 2.36
C ILE A 20 -4.37 -8.76 3.01
N ASN A 21 -4.69 -7.60 2.44
CA ASN A 21 -4.25 -6.33 2.99
C ASN A 21 -4.82 -6.07 4.39
N MET A 22 -6.11 -6.34 4.60
CA MET A 22 -6.75 -6.16 5.91
C MET A 22 -6.17 -7.10 6.96
N ILE A 23 -5.94 -8.38 6.62
CA ILE A 23 -5.31 -9.34 7.53
C ILE A 23 -3.87 -8.93 7.84
N GLY A 24 -3.10 -8.55 6.82
CA GLY A 24 -1.73 -8.07 6.98
C GLY A 24 -1.66 -6.82 7.84
N GLY A 25 -2.53 -5.84 7.57
CA GLY A 25 -2.66 -4.60 8.34
C GLY A 25 -3.02 -4.87 9.80
N GLN A 26 -3.95 -5.79 10.07
CA GLN A 26 -4.31 -6.20 11.43
C GLN A 26 -3.14 -6.84 12.17
N LEU A 27 -2.42 -7.76 11.51
CA LEU A 27 -1.26 -8.41 12.14
C LEU A 27 -0.14 -7.39 12.43
N ALA A 28 0.10 -6.47 11.49
CA ALA A 28 1.07 -5.40 11.65
C ALA A 28 0.70 -4.46 12.80
N SER A 29 -0.58 -4.09 12.94
CA SER A 29 -1.05 -3.22 14.02
C SER A 29 -1.00 -3.91 15.39
N MET A 30 -1.38 -5.19 15.47
CA MET A 30 -1.37 -5.96 16.72
C MET A 30 0.04 -6.15 17.29
N VAL A 31 1.02 -6.45 16.42
CA VAL A 31 2.42 -6.66 16.83
C VAL A 31 3.22 -5.35 16.80
N LYS A 32 2.58 -4.23 16.41
CA LYS A 32 3.21 -2.92 16.21
C LYS A 32 4.47 -3.00 15.34
N LEU A 33 4.37 -3.73 14.24
CA LEU A 33 5.46 -3.86 13.28
C LEU A 33 5.74 -2.53 12.58
N PRO A 34 7.01 -2.16 12.36
CA PRO A 34 7.39 -0.94 11.63
C PRO A 34 7.26 -1.09 10.10
N ILE A 35 6.41 -2.00 9.63
CA ILE A 35 6.18 -2.29 8.21
C ILE A 35 4.68 -2.35 7.91
N PHE A 36 4.30 -1.79 6.76
CA PHE A 36 2.91 -1.70 6.29
C PHE A 36 2.59 -2.90 5.40
N LEU A 37 2.02 -3.96 6.00
CA LEU A 37 1.68 -5.21 5.31
C LEU A 37 0.37 -5.12 4.49
N ASP A 38 -0.37 -4.04 4.62
CA ASP A 38 -1.60 -3.70 3.89
C ASP A 38 -1.35 -3.29 2.43
N SER A 39 -0.11 -3.36 1.96
CA SER A 39 0.25 -3.05 0.57
C SER A 39 0.54 -4.28 -0.30
N ILE A 40 0.54 -5.49 0.28
CA ILE A 40 0.87 -6.73 -0.43
C ILE A 40 -0.16 -7.06 -1.51
N GLY A 41 -1.44 -7.10 -1.15
CA GLY A 41 -2.54 -7.28 -2.09
C GLY A 41 -2.61 -6.15 -3.13
N THR A 42 -2.29 -4.93 -2.75
CA THR A 42 -2.21 -3.77 -3.66
C THR A 42 -1.14 -3.99 -4.73
N LEU A 43 0.03 -4.52 -4.35
CA LEU A 43 1.08 -4.90 -5.30
C LEU A 43 0.66 -6.05 -6.21
N ILE A 44 0.03 -7.09 -5.65
CA ILE A 44 -0.45 -8.25 -6.42
C ILE A 44 -1.47 -7.80 -7.48
N SER A 45 -2.47 -7.01 -7.09
CA SER A 45 -3.49 -6.52 -8.03
C SER A 45 -2.92 -5.51 -9.03
N ALA A 46 -1.98 -4.66 -8.62
CA ALA A 46 -1.28 -3.73 -9.51
C ALA A 46 -0.46 -4.45 -10.58
N VAL A 47 0.28 -5.49 -10.19
CA VAL A 47 1.15 -6.26 -11.09
C VAL A 47 0.33 -7.10 -12.07
N LEU A 48 -0.75 -7.73 -11.60
CA LEU A 48 -1.54 -8.67 -12.40
C LEU A 48 -2.62 -7.99 -13.25
N LEU A 49 -3.28 -6.96 -12.71
CA LEU A 49 -4.44 -6.31 -13.34
C LEU A 49 -4.12 -4.89 -13.83
N GLY A 50 -2.98 -4.33 -13.42
CA GLY A 50 -2.47 -3.03 -13.85
C GLY A 50 -2.70 -1.90 -12.85
N PRO A 51 -2.16 -0.70 -13.15
CA PRO A 51 -2.07 0.46 -12.25
C PRO A 51 -3.43 0.95 -11.75
N VAL A 52 -4.45 1.01 -12.61
CA VAL A 52 -5.78 1.50 -12.20
C VAL A 52 -6.42 0.57 -11.18
N ILE A 53 -6.32 -0.75 -11.40
CA ILE A 53 -6.90 -1.73 -10.49
C ILE A 53 -6.09 -1.82 -9.20
N GLY A 54 -4.76 -1.76 -9.28
CA GLY A 54 -3.88 -1.62 -8.11
C GLY A 54 -4.26 -0.43 -7.25
N MET A 55 -4.38 0.76 -7.86
CA MET A 55 -4.77 2.00 -7.19
C MET A 55 -6.11 1.85 -6.47
N LEU A 56 -7.13 1.35 -7.16
CA LEU A 56 -8.46 1.14 -6.59
C LEU A 56 -8.44 0.12 -5.46
N THR A 57 -7.65 -0.95 -5.58
CA THR A 57 -7.50 -1.95 -4.52
C THR A 57 -6.92 -1.31 -3.26
N GLY A 58 -5.82 -0.56 -3.38
CA GLY A 58 -5.19 0.11 -2.25
C GLY A 58 -6.08 1.16 -1.59
N LEU A 59 -6.79 1.95 -2.40
CA LEU A 59 -7.78 2.92 -1.92
C LEU A 59 -8.91 2.23 -1.14
N LEU A 60 -9.53 1.21 -1.73
CA LEU A 60 -10.64 0.51 -1.11
C LEU A 60 -10.21 -0.19 0.18
N THR A 61 -9.04 -0.82 0.20
CA THR A 61 -8.46 -1.38 1.42
C THR A 61 -8.38 -0.34 2.52
N ASN A 62 -7.74 0.81 2.28
CA ASN A 62 -7.50 1.79 3.33
C ASN A 62 -8.77 2.52 3.78
N LEU A 63 -9.74 2.73 2.88
CA LEU A 63 -11.05 3.27 3.25
C LEU A 63 -11.88 2.26 4.07
N LEU A 64 -11.88 0.99 3.69
CA LEU A 64 -12.58 -0.06 4.44
C LEU A 64 -11.94 -0.27 5.81
N TRP A 65 -10.61 -0.30 5.87
CA TRP A 65 -9.88 -0.38 7.14
C TRP A 65 -10.14 0.84 8.02
N GLY A 66 -10.14 2.02 7.40
CA GLY A 66 -10.50 3.30 7.98
C GLY A 66 -11.88 3.30 8.65
N LEU A 67 -12.86 2.73 7.95
CA LEU A 67 -14.25 2.68 8.40
C LEU A 67 -14.47 1.64 9.51
N LEU A 68 -13.77 0.51 9.46
CA LEU A 68 -14.05 -0.65 10.30
C LEU A 68 -13.18 -0.73 11.56
N THR A 69 -11.96 -0.19 11.52
CA THR A 69 -10.95 -0.50 12.54
C THR A 69 -10.16 0.72 12.99
N ASP A 70 -9.58 1.49 12.06
CA ASP A 70 -8.72 2.61 12.42
C ASP A 70 -8.89 3.80 11.46
N PRO A 71 -9.56 4.88 11.89
CA PRO A 71 -9.79 6.09 11.07
C PRO A 71 -8.50 6.70 10.49
N ILE A 72 -7.34 6.48 11.12
CA ILE A 72 -6.06 6.97 10.63
C ILE A 72 -5.73 6.34 9.28
N ALA A 73 -6.09 5.08 9.05
CA ALA A 73 -5.82 4.41 7.78
C ALA A 73 -6.59 5.02 6.59
N ALA A 74 -7.80 5.54 6.81
CA ALA A 74 -8.52 6.26 5.75
C ALA A 74 -7.74 7.48 5.26
N ALA A 75 -7.03 8.18 6.16
CA ALA A 75 -6.18 9.31 5.80
C ALA A 75 -4.96 8.90 4.94
N PHE A 76 -4.51 7.65 5.06
CA PHE A 76 -3.44 7.07 4.25
C PHE A 76 -3.92 6.43 2.94
N ALA A 77 -5.22 6.46 2.62
CA ALA A 77 -5.72 5.99 1.32
C ALA A 77 -5.01 6.59 0.09
N PRO A 78 -4.63 7.89 0.06
CA PRO A 78 -3.84 8.44 -1.04
C PRO A 78 -2.46 7.82 -1.20
N VAL A 79 -1.84 7.38 -0.10
CA VAL A 79 -0.56 6.68 -0.14
C VAL A 79 -0.72 5.33 -0.83
N ALA A 80 -1.75 4.56 -0.45
CA ALA A 80 -2.04 3.26 -1.07
C ALA A 80 -2.41 3.38 -2.56
N MET A 81 -3.09 4.46 -2.96
CA MET A 81 -3.31 4.77 -4.38
C MET A 81 -2.00 4.90 -5.15
N VAL A 82 -1.05 5.66 -4.62
CA VAL A 82 0.26 5.89 -5.25
C VAL A 82 1.04 4.59 -5.38
N ILE A 83 1.02 3.74 -4.35
CA ILE A 83 1.63 2.40 -4.41
C ILE A 83 1.07 1.62 -5.59
N GLY A 84 -0.26 1.51 -5.68
CA GLY A 84 -0.93 0.74 -6.74
C GLY A 84 -0.66 1.30 -8.14
N LEU A 85 -0.66 2.64 -8.30
CA LEU A 85 -0.35 3.30 -9.56
C LEU A 85 1.09 3.04 -10.01
N VAL A 86 2.06 3.33 -9.15
CA VAL A 86 3.48 3.24 -9.50
C VAL A 86 3.88 1.79 -9.73
N ALA A 87 3.47 0.88 -8.85
CA ALA A 87 3.74 -0.54 -9.00
C ALA A 87 3.13 -1.10 -10.29
N GLY A 88 1.88 -0.76 -10.59
CA GLY A 88 1.22 -1.26 -11.79
C GLY A 88 1.82 -0.69 -13.08
N TRP A 89 2.34 0.53 -13.05
CA TRP A 89 3.00 1.12 -14.21
C TRP A 89 4.38 0.47 -14.45
N LEU A 90 5.16 0.27 -13.39
CA LEU A 90 6.44 -0.46 -13.44
C LEU A 90 6.25 -1.93 -13.86
N ALA A 91 5.16 -2.57 -13.43
CA ALA A 91 4.78 -3.91 -13.87
C ALA A 91 4.47 -3.98 -15.36
N ARG A 92 3.71 -3.01 -15.89
CA ARG A 92 3.46 -2.90 -17.34
C ARG A 92 4.75 -2.65 -18.13
N ALA A 93 5.70 -1.91 -17.57
CA ALA A 93 7.02 -1.71 -18.16
C ALA A 93 7.93 -2.97 -18.10
N GLY A 94 7.50 -4.04 -17.42
CA GLY A 94 8.24 -5.29 -17.30
C GLY A 94 9.38 -5.26 -16.28
N TRP A 95 9.34 -4.33 -15.31
CA TRP A 95 10.40 -4.16 -14.32
C TRP A 95 10.34 -5.20 -13.19
N PHE A 96 9.28 -6.00 -13.09
CA PHE A 96 9.18 -7.10 -12.11
C PHE A 96 9.74 -8.44 -12.61
N ARG A 97 10.46 -8.45 -13.74
CA ARG A 97 10.96 -9.70 -14.37
C ARG A 97 12.26 -10.24 -13.80
N THR A 98 13.05 -9.41 -13.11
CA THR A 98 14.38 -9.78 -12.62
C THR A 98 14.60 -9.17 -11.25
N LEU A 99 15.23 -9.90 -10.32
CA LEU A 99 15.51 -9.45 -8.95
C LEU A 99 16.08 -8.02 -8.85
N PRO A 100 17.10 -7.61 -9.66
CA PRO A 100 17.62 -6.25 -9.58
C PRO A 100 16.57 -5.18 -9.93
N LYS A 101 15.76 -5.40 -10.98
CA LYS A 101 14.71 -4.46 -11.38
C LYS A 101 13.56 -4.41 -10.37
N VAL A 102 13.28 -5.52 -9.66
CA VAL A 102 12.31 -5.53 -8.55
C VAL A 102 12.80 -4.66 -7.41
N VAL A 103 14.07 -4.77 -7.03
CA VAL A 103 14.67 -3.92 -5.98
C VAL A 103 14.60 -2.44 -6.36
N VAL A 104 15.00 -2.11 -7.60
CA VAL A 104 14.91 -0.73 -8.11
C VAL A 104 13.46 -0.23 -8.14
N SER A 105 12.51 -1.08 -8.55
CA SER A 105 11.08 -0.74 -8.51
C SER A 105 10.61 -0.46 -7.09
N GLY A 106 11.06 -1.24 -6.12
CA GLY A 106 10.80 -1.01 -4.71
C GLY A 106 11.31 0.36 -4.25
N VAL A 107 12.54 0.73 -4.62
CA VAL A 107 13.10 2.06 -4.30
C VAL A 107 12.26 3.17 -4.92
N ILE A 108 11.85 3.04 -6.18
CA ILE A 108 11.02 4.05 -6.86
C ILE A 108 9.66 4.19 -6.18
N ILE A 109 9.01 3.07 -5.83
CA ILE A 109 7.74 3.07 -5.12
C ILE A 109 7.90 3.75 -3.76
N THR A 110 8.95 3.41 -3.01
CA THR A 110 9.23 4.04 -1.72
C THR A 110 9.39 5.54 -1.87
N LEU A 111 10.20 6.03 -2.81
CA LEU A 111 10.38 7.46 -3.05
C LEU A 111 9.07 8.16 -3.41
N ALA A 112 8.27 7.58 -4.31
CA ALA A 112 6.98 8.13 -4.71
C ALA A 112 6.00 8.21 -3.53
N VAL A 113 5.98 7.17 -2.70
CA VAL A 113 5.14 7.12 -1.51
C VAL A 113 5.59 8.11 -0.45
N THR A 114 6.90 8.23 -0.19
CA THR A 114 7.46 9.14 0.81
C THR A 114 7.04 10.58 0.56
N VAL A 115 7.01 11.02 -0.70
CA VAL A 115 6.58 12.38 -1.10
C VAL A 115 5.14 12.67 -0.67
N VAL A 116 4.28 11.65 -0.62
CA VAL A 116 2.86 11.79 -0.25
C VAL A 116 2.64 11.50 1.23
N ALA A 117 3.28 10.46 1.76
CA ALA A 117 3.12 9.99 3.12
C ALA A 117 3.69 10.96 4.15
N VAL A 118 4.86 11.56 3.88
CA VAL A 118 5.52 12.46 4.84
C VAL A 118 4.68 13.70 5.12
N PRO A 119 4.25 14.49 4.11
CA PRO A 119 3.42 15.67 4.37
C PRO A 119 2.08 15.33 5.02
N LEU A 120 1.43 14.24 4.61
CA LEU A 120 0.18 13.78 5.23
C LEU A 120 0.39 13.48 6.71
N ARG A 121 1.44 12.72 7.04
CA ARG A 121 1.77 12.35 8.41
C ARG A 121 2.10 13.55 9.28
N THR A 122 2.90 14.49 8.76
CA THR A 122 3.30 15.68 9.53
C THR A 122 2.15 16.67 9.70
N ALA A 123 1.36 16.90 8.65
CA ALA A 123 0.30 17.91 8.68
C ALA A 123 -0.96 17.45 9.42
N GLN A 124 -1.36 16.18 9.29
CA GLN A 124 -2.60 15.68 9.90
C GLN A 124 -2.38 15.09 11.30
N PHE A 125 -1.20 14.53 11.57
CA PHE A 125 -0.95 13.77 12.80
C PHE A 125 0.25 14.31 13.61
N GLY A 126 0.79 15.48 13.25
CA GLY A 126 1.93 16.07 13.95
C GLY A 126 3.19 15.19 13.91
N GLY A 127 3.27 14.25 12.97
CA GLY A 127 4.38 13.30 12.83
C GLY A 127 4.19 11.96 13.57
N VAL A 128 3.16 11.81 14.42
CA VAL A 128 2.95 10.62 15.24
C VAL A 128 1.56 10.04 14.97
N THR A 129 1.50 8.80 14.51
CA THR A 129 0.26 8.10 14.13
C THR A 129 -0.12 6.94 15.05
N GLY A 130 0.71 6.66 16.07
CA GLY A 130 0.55 5.49 16.94
C GLY A 130 0.93 4.16 16.29
N SER A 131 1.65 4.20 15.15
CA SER A 131 2.00 2.99 14.39
C SER A 131 3.34 2.40 14.85
N GLY A 132 3.64 1.17 14.43
CA GLY A 132 4.93 0.54 14.71
C GLY A 132 6.12 1.32 14.16
N ALA A 133 5.93 2.11 13.10
CA ALA A 133 6.96 3.00 12.58
C ALA A 133 7.36 4.09 13.59
N ASP A 134 6.42 4.55 14.42
CA ASP A 134 6.69 5.56 15.44
C ASP A 134 7.55 5.00 16.57
N LEU A 135 7.35 3.73 16.93
CA LEU A 135 8.22 3.03 17.87
C LEU A 135 9.64 2.89 17.34
N PHE A 136 9.79 2.56 16.04
CA PHE A 136 11.09 2.46 15.41
C PHE A 136 11.81 3.82 15.37
N VAL A 137 11.09 4.90 15.02
CA VAL A 137 11.64 6.26 15.05
C VAL A 137 12.02 6.69 16.46
N ALA A 138 11.19 6.39 17.47
CA ALA A 138 11.50 6.66 18.87
C ALA A 138 12.74 5.87 19.34
N TRP A 139 12.87 4.62 18.93
CA TRP A 139 14.05 3.80 19.20
C TRP A 139 15.31 4.41 18.54
N MET A 140 15.23 4.81 17.27
CA MET A 140 16.35 5.52 16.61
C MET A 140 16.75 6.79 17.35
N HIS A 141 15.79 7.62 17.77
CA HIS A 141 16.08 8.83 18.56
C HIS A 141 16.68 8.52 19.94
N SER A 142 16.33 7.37 20.54
CA SER A 142 16.95 6.95 21.81
C SER A 142 18.41 6.52 21.66
N MET A 143 18.87 6.26 20.43
CA MET A 143 20.24 5.82 20.15
C MET A 143 21.22 6.98 19.90
N GLY A 144 20.76 8.23 19.81
CA GLY A 144 21.58 9.43 19.61
C GLY A 144 21.22 10.19 18.34
#